data_AF-A0A931WF61-F1
#
_entry.id   AF-A0A931WF61-F1
#
_cell.length_a   1.000
_cell.length_b   1.000
_cell.length_c   1.000
_cell.angle_alpha   90.00
_cell.angle_beta   90.00
_cell.angle_gamma   90.00
#
_symmetry.space_group_name_H-M   'P 1'
#
loop_
_entity.id
_entity.type
_entity.pdbx_description
1 polymer ?
#
loop_
_entity_poly.entity_id
_entity_poly.type
_entity_poly.pdbx_seq_one_letter_code
_entity_poly.pdbx_strand_id
1 'polypeptide(L)' 'MFNTQGFERMAIFRANTQQDGYCYLCRKNTPSEKLKKCQKCNNWFCEKHISLVLDPEVIIDVEINLCDKDQGKPSF' A
#
# COMPACT_ATOMS: atom_id res chain seq x y z
N MET A 1 23.92 24.87 32.71
CA MET A 1 22.69 24.87 31.89
C MET A 1 22.78 23.69 30.93
N PHE A 2 21.72 22.89 30.85
CA PHE A 2 21.75 21.49 30.40
C PHE A 2 21.84 21.32 28.87
N ASN A 3 22.83 20.50 28.48
CA ASN A 3 22.95 19.58 27.34
C ASN A 3 22.30 19.88 25.98
N THR A 4 23.19 20.09 24.99
CA THR A 4 23.02 19.87 23.55
C THR A 4 22.94 18.38 23.22
N GLN A 5 21.75 17.78 23.22
CA GLN A 5 21.51 16.48 22.56
C GLN A 5 20.07 16.40 22.02
N GLY A 6 19.95 16.01 20.75
CA GLY A 6 18.68 15.81 20.03
C GLY A 6 18.45 16.99 19.08
N PHE A 7 18.67 16.88 17.77
CA PHE A 7 17.81 16.07 16.90
C PHE A 7 18.53 15.75 15.58
N GLU A 8 19.82 15.41 15.60
CA GLU A 8 20.44 14.67 14.50
C GLU A 8 19.97 13.20 14.55
N ARG A 9 18.71 12.96 14.20
CA ARG A 9 18.18 11.62 13.98
C ARG A 9 17.31 11.59 12.73
N MET A 10 17.96 11.21 11.63
CA MET A 10 17.41 10.29 10.64
C MET A 10 16.03 10.66 10.09
N ALA A 11 15.96 11.69 9.25
CA ALA A 11 15.02 11.65 8.13
C ALA A 11 15.70 10.88 6.98
N ILE A 12 15.95 9.59 7.18
CA ILE A 12 16.04 8.68 6.03
C ILE A 12 14.66 8.77 5.41
N PHE A 13 14.53 9.52 4.32
CA PHE A 13 13.36 9.53 3.46
C PHE A 13 13.18 8.10 2.94
N ARG A 14 12.57 7.24 3.76
CA ARG A 14 12.09 5.93 3.33
C ARG A 14 11.04 6.25 2.30
N ALA A 15 11.35 6.02 1.03
CA ALA A 15 10.41 6.03 -0.09
C ALA A 15 9.33 4.91 0.01
N ASN A 16 8.89 4.61 1.25
CA ASN A 16 7.90 3.62 1.63
C ASN A 16 7.08 4.10 2.84
N THR A 17 7.08 5.40 3.17
CA THR A 17 6.09 5.98 4.07
C THR A 17 4.72 5.67 3.47
N GLN A 18 3.87 5.01 4.25
CA GLN A 18 2.47 4.73 3.94
C GLN A 18 1.81 6.04 3.47
N GLN A 19 1.71 6.23 2.15
CA GLN A 19 1.32 7.49 1.56
C GLN A 19 -0.18 7.66 1.78
N ASP A 20 -0.49 8.72 2.53
CA ASP A 20 -1.75 9.45 2.60
C ASP A 20 -2.97 8.54 2.71
N GLY A 21 -3.52 8.42 3.92
CA GLY A 21 -4.68 7.56 4.25
C GLY A 21 -5.92 7.78 3.38
N TYR A 22 -5.86 7.41 2.11
CA TYR A 22 -6.89 7.41 1.11
C TYR A 22 -6.68 6.26 0.12
N CYS A 23 -7.76 5.78 -0.49
CA CYS A 23 -7.69 4.78 -1.55
C CYS A 23 -7.37 5.42 -2.91
N TYR A 24 -6.39 4.86 -3.63
CA TYR A 24 -5.97 5.36 -4.95
C TYR A 24 -7.12 5.44 -5.98
N LEU A 25 -8.06 4.47 -5.95
CA LEU A 25 -9.18 4.45 -6.89
C LEU A 25 -10.28 5.44 -6.50
N CYS A 26 -10.91 5.24 -5.34
CA CYS A 26 -12.08 6.04 -4.95
C CYS A 26 -11.76 7.37 -4.27
N ARG A 27 -10.48 7.65 -4.01
CA ARG A 27 -9.97 8.88 -3.36
C ARG A 27 -10.60 9.17 -1.99
N LYS A 28 -11.27 8.18 -1.39
CA LYS A 28 -11.86 8.31 -0.04
C LYS A 28 -10.78 8.18 1.01
N ASN A 29 -10.77 9.10 1.97
CA ASN A 29 -9.96 8.97 3.17
C ASN A 29 -10.29 7.65 3.87
N THR A 30 -9.27 6.83 4.06
CA THR A 30 -9.34 5.49 4.63
C THR A 30 -8.19 5.38 5.63
N PRO A 31 -8.46 4.96 6.88
CA PRO A 31 -7.40 4.75 7.85
C PRO A 31 -6.29 3.87 7.27
N SER A 32 -5.05 4.26 7.53
CA SER A 32 -3.87 3.65 6.90
C SER A 32 -3.77 2.14 7.15
N GLU A 33 -4.24 1.66 8.29
CA GLU A 33 -4.32 0.25 8.68
C GLU A 33 -5.36 -0.55 7.88
N LYS A 34 -6.32 0.12 7.23
CA LYS A 34 -7.33 -0.49 6.36
C LYS A 34 -6.95 -0.44 4.87
N LEU A 35 -5.82 0.17 4.55
CA LEU A 35 -5.30 0.21 3.19
C LEU A 35 -4.34 -0.96 2.98
N LYS A 36 -4.46 -1.60 1.82
CA LYS A 36 -3.53 -2.64 1.37
C LYS A 36 -2.81 -2.17 0.12
N LYS A 37 -1.51 -2.48 0.01
CA LYS A 37 -0.69 -2.15 -1.15
C LYS A 37 -0.83 -3.22 -2.22
N CYS A 38 -1.14 -2.82 -3.45
CA CYS A 38 -1.10 -3.71 -4.60
C CYS A 38 0.34 -4.10 -4.91
N GLN A 39 0.63 -5.39 -5.06
CA GLN A 39 1.99 -5.86 -5.33
C GLN A 39 2.47 -5.53 -6.75
N LYS A 40 1.55 -5.35 -7.71
CA LYS A 40 1.89 -5.04 -9.11
C LYS A 40 2.07 -3.54 -9.35
N CYS A 41 1.06 -2.72 -9.09
CA CYS A 41 1.13 -1.27 -9.33
C CYS A 41 1.64 -0.42 -8.15
N ASN A 42 1.95 -1.03 -7.00
CA ASN A 42 2.48 -0.37 -5.79
C ASN A 42 1.60 0.73 -5.17
N ASN A 43 0.36 0.93 -5.66
CA ASN A 43 -0.61 1.87 -5.08
C ASN A 43 -1.38 1.25 -3.90
N TRP A 44 -1.96 2.11 -3.07
CA TRP A 44 -2.76 1.72 -1.89
C TRP A 44 -4.26 1.77 -2.16
N PHE A 45 -4.98 0.75 -1.71
CA PHE A 45 -6.41 0.59 -1.98
C PHE A 45 -7.16 0.18 -0.72
N CYS A 46 -8.41 0.60 -0.62
CA CYS A 46 -9.32 0.05 0.39
C CYS A 46 -9.75 -1.36 0.01
N GLU A 47 -10.25 -2.11 0.99
CA GLU A 47 -10.75 -3.50 0.85
C GLU A 47 -11.74 -3.75 -0.29
N LYS A 48 -12.41 -2.70 -0.79
CA LYS A 48 -13.36 -2.80 -1.90
C LYS A 48 -12.70 -2.89 -3.27
N HIS A 49 -11.47 -2.39 -3.40
CA HIS A 49 -10.76 -2.26 -4.68
C HIS A 49 -9.48 -3.09 -4.75
N ILE A 50 -9.26 -3.94 -3.75
CA ILE A 50 -8.11 -4.83 -3.65
C ILE A 50 -8.55 -6.15 -3.06
N SER A 51 -8.03 -7.24 -3.61
CA SER A 51 -8.34 -8.58 -3.16
C SER A 51 -7.05 -9.36 -3.01
N LEU A 52 -7.09 -10.34 -2.11
CA LEU A 52 -6.07 -11.36 -2.02
C LEU A 52 -6.40 -12.40 -3.11
N VAL A 53 -5.45 -12.70 -3.99
CA VAL A 53 -5.62 -13.64 -5.10
C VAL A 53 -4.37 -14.51 -5.23
N LEU A 54 -4.49 -15.68 -5.84
CA LEU A 54 -3.34 -16.51 -6.17
C LEU A 54 -2.45 -15.78 -7.18
N ASP A 55 -1.14 -15.79 -6.93
CA ASP A 55 -0.14 -15.21 -7.80
C ASP A 55 -0.03 -16.05 -9.09
N PRO A 56 -0.42 -15.51 -10.26
CA PRO A 56 -0.36 -16.26 -11.51
C PRO A 56 1.07 -16.49 -12.00
N GLU A 57 2.07 -15.78 -11.46
CA GLU A 57 3.46 -15.87 -11.90
C GLU A 57 4.27 -16.90 -11.10
N VAL A 58 3.70 -17.43 -10.01
CA VAL A 58 4.39 -18.36 -9.10
C VAL A 58 3.75 -19.75 -9.19
N ILE A 59 4.59 -20.78 -9.32
CA ILE A 59 4.16 -22.19 -9.45
C ILE A 59 3.60 -22.75 -8.12
N ILE A 60 3.87 -22.07 -7.02
CA ILE A 60 3.42 -22.40 -5.67
C ILE A 60 2.18 -21.54 -5.37
N ASP A 61 1.21 -22.10 -4.65
CA ASP A 61 -0.01 -21.41 -4.19
C ASP A 61 0.32 -20.26 -3.21
N VAL A 62 0.84 -19.16 -3.74
CA VAL A 62 1.16 -17.94 -3.01
C VAL A 62 0.03 -16.93 -3.24
N GLU A 63 -0.49 -16.38 -2.16
CA GLU A 63 -1.53 -15.36 -2.22
C GLU A 63 -0.93 -13.95 -2.16
N ILE A 64 -1.35 -13.08 -3.09
CA ILE A 64 -0.87 -11.70 -3.23
C ILE A 64 -2.02 -10.70 -3.26
N ASN A 65 -1.77 -9.49 -2.76
CA ASN A 65 -2.76 -8.41 -2.85
C ASN A 65 -2.67 -7.76 -4.24
N LEU A 66 -3.73 -7.89 -5.04
CA LEU A 66 -3.85 -7.24 -6.34
C LEU A 66 -5.06 -6.30 -6.37
N CYS A 67 -4.89 -5.13 -6.98
CA CYS A 67 -6.01 -4.22 -7.20
C CYS A 67 -6.89 -4.74 -8.34
N ASP A 68 -8.15 -4.34 -8.33
CA ASP A 68 -9.14 -4.82 -9.30
C ASP A 68 -8.74 -4.55 -10.76
N LYS A 69 -7.97 -3.48 -11.04
CA LYS A 69 -7.38 -3.21 -12.37
C LYS A 69 -6.42 -4.31 -12.81
N ASP A 70 -5.49 -4.64 -11.92
CA ASP A 70 -4.44 -5.61 -12.19
C ASP A 70 -4.97 -7.05 -12.17
N GLN A 71 -6.14 -7.27 -11.55
CA GLN A 71 -6.94 -8.48 -11.68
C GLN A 71 -7.72 -8.57 -13.01
N GLY A 72 -7.75 -7.51 -13.83
CA GLY A 72 -8.50 -7.48 -15.09
C GLY A 72 -10.01 -7.35 -14.92
N LYS A 73 -10.50 -6.87 -13.76
CA LYS A 73 -11.94 -6.65 -13.56
C LYS A 73 -12.43 -5.49 -14.43
N PRO A 74 -13.56 -5.63 -15.15
CA PRO A 74 -14.05 -4.64 -16.12
C PRO A 74 -14.63 -3.35 -15.50
N SER A 75 -14.47 -3.13 -14.20
CA SER A 75 -15.01 -1.98 -13.47
C SER A 75 -14.02 -0.80 -13.34
N PHE A 76 -12.99 -0.76 -14.21
CA PHE A 76 -11.93 0.26 -14.22
C PHE A 76 -12.04 1.21 -15.41
#